data_AF-A0A5S4YG40-F1
#
_entry.id   AF-A0A5S4YG40-F1
#
_cell.length_a   1.000
_cell.length_b   1.000
_cell.length_c   1.000
_cell.angle_alpha   90.00
_cell.angle_beta   90.00
_cell.angle_gamma   90.00
#
_symmetry.space_group_name_H-M   'P 1'
#
loop_
_entity.id
_entity.type
_entity.pdbx_description
1 polymer ?
#
loop_
_entity_poly.entity_id
_entity_poly.type
_entity_poly.pdbx_seq_one_letter_code
_entity_poly.pdbx_strand_id
1 'polypeptide(L)'
;MESLSHQNARLGRRPVVVLLLLSLLLGVCFGAMYYVGDLSTLQRDNSAQEARTALRDVADPEQLDQAVKLHPSNKLLRLFALASKDANEIDAAAQRLLNELEPKPLPKLGALGTLSRSDLEALRRDLKSAASDAASVAPRYAAQIKATRDQVEKDARSLGVGDDWLSGVMAMIDEQHAAWIALTSKMLAARADYYSAYEKCVALLLREFGIYKVTNGQLVFPFQSTADSYNRAATAMTAAAERTSELDGERKTLRQFQLSRAKAFVGD
;
A
#
# COMPACT_ATOMS: atom_id res chain seq x y z
N MET A 1 77.07 28.39 60.25
CA MET A 1 77.32 27.58 59.05
C MET A 1 76.47 26.34 59.20
N GLU A 2 75.20 26.39 58.75
CA GLU A 2 74.77 26.01 57.38
C GLU A 2 74.94 24.49 57.17
N SER A 3 74.05 23.72 56.54
CA SER A 3 72.67 23.84 56.10
C SER A 3 72.39 22.52 55.34
N LEU A 4 71.25 21.88 55.63
CA LEU A 4 70.43 21.02 54.76
C LEU A 4 71.05 19.83 54.00
N SER A 5 70.47 18.65 54.19
CA SER A 5 69.85 17.91 53.08
C SER A 5 68.84 16.87 53.58
N HIS A 6 67.58 17.30 53.63
CA HIS A 6 66.41 16.45 53.52
C HIS A 6 66.24 16.02 52.06
N GLN A 7 65.71 14.81 51.85
CA GLN A 7 64.95 14.30 50.70
C GLN A 7 65.62 13.12 49.99
N ASN A 8 65.04 11.93 50.18
CA ASN A 8 64.78 10.99 49.08
C ASN A 8 63.77 9.94 49.53
N ALA A 9 62.52 10.35 49.65
CA ALA A 9 61.38 9.43 49.76
C ALA A 9 60.21 10.02 48.99
N ARG A 10 60.21 9.91 47.65
CA ARG A 10 59.05 10.22 46.77
C ARG A 10 59.33 9.92 45.29
N LEU A 11 59.70 8.69 44.93
CA LEU A 11 59.82 8.31 43.51
C LEU A 11 58.96 7.11 43.07
N GLY A 12 58.20 6.47 43.97
CA GLY A 12 57.34 5.34 43.60
C GLY A 12 55.84 5.63 43.41
N ARG A 13 55.34 6.82 43.75
CA ARG A 13 53.87 7.06 43.83
C ARG A 13 53.20 7.57 42.55
N ARG A 14 53.94 8.19 41.64
CA ARG A 14 53.36 8.77 40.41
C ARG A 14 52.86 7.74 39.38
N PRO A 15 53.61 6.67 39.03
CA PRO A 15 53.12 5.70 38.05
C PRO A 15 51.96 4.85 38.59
N VAL A 16 51.95 4.57 39.90
CA VAL A 16 50.88 3.80 40.56
C VAL A 16 49.57 4.59 40.63
N VAL A 17 49.62 5.89 40.92
CA VAL A 17 48.44 6.76 40.91
C VAL A 17 47.88 6.92 39.49
N VAL A 18 48.74 7.04 38.48
CA VAL A 18 48.31 7.11 37.07
C VAL A 18 47.66 5.79 36.63
N LEU A 19 48.23 4.64 36.97
CA LEU A 19 47.65 3.32 36.68
C LEU A 19 46.30 3.11 37.40
N LEU A 20 46.19 3.52 38.65
CA LEU A 20 44.93 3.48 39.40
C LEU A 20 43.86 4.36 38.75
N LEU A 21 44.20 5.59 38.37
CA LEU A 21 43.27 6.50 37.69
C LEU A 21 42.87 5.97 36.30
N LEU A 22 43.79 5.36 35.55
CA LEU A 22 43.50 4.74 34.25
C LEU A 22 42.59 3.51 34.40
N SER A 23 42.82 2.68 35.42
CA SER A 23 41.96 1.53 35.72
C SER A 23 40.57 1.94 36.17
N LEU A 24 40.46 3.05 36.93
CA LEU A 24 39.18 3.62 37.36
C LEU A 24 38.44 4.24 36.16
N LEU A 25 39.16 4.95 35.28
CA LEU A 25 38.62 5.52 34.05
C LEU A 25 38.12 4.42 33.10
N LEU A 26 38.89 3.35 32.90
CA LEU A 26 38.51 2.19 32.12
C LEU A 26 37.27 1.51 32.73
N GLY A 27 37.24 1.31 34.06
CA GLY A 27 36.08 0.76 34.75
C GLY A 27 34.80 1.60 34.59
N VAL A 28 34.92 2.93 34.65
CA VAL A 28 33.81 3.87 34.41
C VAL A 28 33.39 3.86 32.94
N CYS A 29 34.32 3.79 31.98
CA CYS A 29 34.00 3.70 30.56
C CYS A 29 33.32 2.37 30.19
N PHE A 30 33.78 1.24 30.75
CA PHE A 30 33.15 -0.06 30.56
C PHE A 30 31.78 -0.13 31.24
N GLY A 31 31.65 0.41 32.46
CA GLY A 31 30.36 0.55 33.13
C GLY A 31 29.38 1.41 32.34
N ALA A 32 29.84 2.56 31.80
CA ALA A 32 29.04 3.42 30.95
C ALA A 32 28.62 2.72 29.65
N MET A 33 29.51 1.97 28.99
CA MET A 33 29.14 1.20 27.79
C MET A 33 28.13 0.09 28.09
N TYR A 34 28.26 -0.61 29.22
CA TYR A 34 27.30 -1.64 29.66
C TYR A 34 25.92 -1.02 29.99
N TYR A 35 25.91 0.08 30.74
CA TYR A 35 24.68 0.83 31.05
C TYR A 35 24.05 1.46 29.81
N VAL A 36 24.83 1.95 28.85
CA VAL A 36 24.33 2.49 27.57
C VAL A 36 23.67 1.38 26.73
N GLY A 37 24.24 0.16 26.74
CA GLY A 37 23.60 -1.02 26.17
C GLY A 37 22.23 -1.30 26.81
N ASP A 38 22.19 -1.39 28.14
CA ASP A 38 20.97 -1.69 28.90
C ASP A 38 19.89 -0.60 28.76
N LEU A 39 20.29 0.67 28.77
CA LEU A 39 19.42 1.83 28.50
C LEU A 39 18.85 1.80 27.08
N SER A 40 19.62 1.36 26.08
CA SER A 40 19.13 1.26 24.71
C SER A 40 18.06 0.18 24.57
N THR A 41 18.19 -0.94 25.29
CA THR A 41 17.16 -1.99 25.38
C THR A 41 15.92 -1.50 26.11
N LEU A 42 16.07 -0.85 27.27
CA LEU A 42 14.94 -0.30 28.04
C LEU A 42 14.20 0.80 27.28
N GLN A 43 14.92 1.66 26.55
CA GLN A 43 14.30 2.67 25.69
C GLN A 43 13.54 2.04 24.53
N ARG A 44 14.06 0.95 23.95
CA ARG A 44 13.40 0.19 22.89
C ARG A 44 12.11 -0.46 23.41
N ASP A 45 12.15 -1.11 24.57
CA ASP A 45 10.99 -1.76 25.19
C ASP A 45 9.92 -0.75 25.61
N ASN A 46 10.32 0.38 26.20
CA ASN A 46 9.39 1.47 26.53
C ASN A 46 8.77 2.10 25.28
N SER A 47 9.56 2.31 24.22
CA SER A 47 9.05 2.85 22.95
C SER A 47 8.07 1.88 22.28
N ALA A 48 8.34 0.58 22.33
CA ALA A 48 7.45 -0.45 21.83
C ALA A 48 6.15 -0.52 22.64
N GLN A 49 6.23 -0.46 23.98
CA GLN A 49 5.05 -0.47 24.85
C GLN A 49 4.18 0.79 24.69
N GLU A 50 4.80 1.96 24.54
CA GLU A 50 4.09 3.21 24.28
C GLU A 50 3.43 3.17 22.88
N ALA A 51 4.14 2.69 21.86
CA ALA A 51 3.57 2.50 20.53
C ALA A 51 2.41 1.48 20.55
N ARG A 52 2.55 0.37 21.30
CA ARG A 52 1.49 -0.63 21.48
C ARG A 52 0.24 -0.04 22.09
N THR A 53 0.42 0.77 23.14
CA THR A 53 -0.69 1.44 23.84
C THR A 53 -1.37 2.43 22.92
N ALA A 54 -0.61 3.28 22.23
CA ALA A 54 -1.14 4.24 21.28
C ALA A 54 -1.88 3.58 20.10
N LEU A 55 -1.32 2.50 19.53
CA LEU A 55 -1.94 1.78 18.41
C LEU A 55 -3.18 0.98 18.81
N ARG A 56 -3.29 0.54 20.07
CA ARG A 56 -4.46 -0.19 20.56
C ARG A 56 -5.73 0.63 20.39
N ASP A 57 -5.66 1.92 20.74
CA ASP A 57 -6.78 2.85 20.73
C ASP A 57 -7.10 3.43 19.35
N VAL A 58 -6.22 3.20 18.36
CA VAL A 58 -6.42 3.63 16.98
C VAL A 58 -7.34 2.64 16.26
N ALA A 59 -8.57 3.05 15.99
CA ALA A 59 -9.55 2.23 15.26
C ALA A 59 -9.45 2.39 13.73
N ASP A 60 -8.86 3.49 13.28
CA ASP A 60 -8.77 3.88 11.87
C ASP A 60 -7.33 4.36 11.54
N PRO A 61 -6.73 3.95 10.40
CA PRO A 61 -5.47 4.51 9.91
C PRO A 61 -5.35 6.03 9.96
N GLU A 62 -6.44 6.78 9.76
CA GLU A 62 -6.47 8.25 9.81
C GLU A 62 -6.20 8.82 11.21
N GLN A 63 -6.40 8.01 12.27
CA GLN A 63 -6.15 8.42 13.65
C GLN A 63 -4.67 8.28 14.06
N LEU A 64 -3.82 7.62 13.25
CA LEU A 64 -2.40 7.47 13.55
C LEU A 64 -1.67 8.81 13.62
N ASP A 65 -2.04 9.79 12.78
CA ASP A 65 -1.46 11.13 12.81
C ASP A 65 -1.73 11.83 14.15
N GLN A 66 -2.91 11.59 14.74
CA GLN A 66 -3.25 12.13 16.05
C GLN A 66 -2.47 11.43 17.16
N ALA A 67 -2.28 10.10 17.07
CA ALA A 67 -1.45 9.35 18.01
C ALA A 67 0.02 9.84 17.98
N VAL A 68 0.58 10.10 16.79
CA VAL A 68 1.93 10.67 16.64
C VAL A 68 2.05 12.04 17.30
N LYS A 69 1.02 12.89 17.23
CA LYS A 69 1.02 14.20 17.91
C LYS A 69 1.07 14.08 19.43
N LEU A 70 0.43 13.05 19.98
CA LEU A 70 0.44 12.77 21.42
C LEU A 70 1.78 12.19 21.88
N HIS A 71 2.49 11.47 21.00
CA HIS A 71 3.78 10.84 21.28
C HIS A 71 4.87 11.21 20.24
N PRO A 72 5.25 12.49 20.12
CA PRO A 72 6.10 12.97 19.02
C PRO A 72 7.53 12.40 19.03
N SER A 73 8.00 11.97 20.20
CA SER A 73 9.32 11.36 20.41
C SER A 73 9.35 9.87 20.03
N ASN A 74 8.19 9.23 19.86
CA ASN A 74 8.11 7.80 19.61
C ASN A 74 8.38 7.50 18.13
N LYS A 75 9.61 7.07 17.84
CA LYS A 75 10.08 6.77 16.48
C LYS A 75 9.35 5.58 15.84
N LEU A 76 8.96 4.58 16.64
CA LEU A 76 8.20 3.42 16.14
C LEU A 76 6.80 3.85 15.69
N LEU A 77 6.11 4.65 16.49
CA LEU A 77 4.79 5.18 16.13
C LEU A 77 4.85 6.02 14.85
N ARG A 78 5.91 6.83 14.69
CA ARG A 78 6.16 7.60 13.44
C ARG A 78 6.43 6.69 12.25
N LEU A 79 7.10 5.57 12.44
CA LEU A 79 7.35 4.57 11.40
C LEU A 79 6.05 3.90 10.95
N PHE A 80 5.15 3.53 11.87
CA PHE A 80 3.82 3.01 11.51
C PHE A 80 2.93 4.06 10.85
N ALA A 81 3.02 5.32 11.29
CA ALA A 81 2.31 6.41 10.63
C ALA A 81 2.78 6.59 9.18
N LEU A 82 4.08 6.46 8.92
CA LEU A 82 4.63 6.47 7.56
C LEU A 82 4.09 5.31 6.71
N ALA A 83 4.09 4.09 7.24
CA ALA A 83 3.54 2.90 6.55
C ALA A 83 2.03 3.05 6.27
N SER A 84 1.28 3.59 7.22
CA SER A 84 -0.16 3.88 7.10
C SER A 84 -0.45 4.94 6.03
N LYS A 85 0.36 6.00 5.99
CA LYS A 85 0.26 7.03 4.97
C LYS A 85 0.55 6.46 3.57
N ASP A 86 1.60 5.67 3.43
CA ASP A 86 1.92 4.95 2.19
C ASP A 86 0.76 4.08 1.71
N ALA A 87 0.14 3.32 2.61
CA ALA A 87 -1.03 2.51 2.31
C ALA A 87 -2.19 3.33 1.70
N ASN A 88 -2.48 4.48 2.31
CA ASN A 88 -3.53 5.39 1.86
C ASN A 88 -3.17 6.03 0.50
N GLU A 89 -1.91 6.38 0.27
CA GLU A 89 -1.45 6.93 -1.01
C GLU A 89 -1.56 5.91 -2.15
N ILE A 90 -1.21 4.64 -1.89
CA ILE A 90 -1.31 3.54 -2.86
C ILE A 90 -2.77 3.24 -3.21
N ASP A 91 -3.63 3.22 -2.20
CA ASP A 91 -5.07 3.04 -2.40
C ASP A 91 -5.70 4.21 -3.18
N ALA A 92 -5.31 5.45 -2.86
CA ALA A 92 -5.76 6.63 -3.59
C ALA A 92 -5.24 6.63 -5.03
N ALA A 93 -3.99 6.19 -5.25
CA ALA A 93 -3.44 6.02 -6.60
C ALA A 93 -4.20 4.97 -7.41
N ALA A 94 -4.56 3.83 -6.79
CA ALA A 94 -5.42 2.84 -7.42
C ALA A 94 -6.78 3.43 -7.83
N GLN A 95 -7.42 4.21 -6.93
CA GLN A 95 -8.70 4.85 -7.24
C GLN A 95 -8.59 5.82 -8.42
N ARG A 96 -7.58 6.69 -8.41
CA ARG A 96 -7.38 7.67 -9.49
C ARG A 96 -7.21 6.97 -10.83
N LEU A 97 -6.38 5.94 -10.84
CA LEU A 97 -6.10 5.13 -12.01
C LEU A 97 -7.34 4.39 -12.53
N LEU A 98 -8.17 3.86 -11.64
CA LEU A 98 -9.46 3.31 -12.02
C LEU A 98 -10.38 4.40 -12.57
N ASN A 99 -10.50 5.56 -11.91
CA ASN A 99 -11.39 6.63 -12.37
C ASN A 99 -10.97 7.23 -13.73
N GLU A 100 -9.66 7.32 -14.00
CA GLU A 100 -9.12 7.76 -15.30
C GLU A 100 -9.56 6.84 -16.45
N LEU A 101 -9.76 5.56 -16.16
CA LEU A 101 -10.17 4.54 -17.13
C LEU A 101 -11.69 4.40 -17.25
N GLU A 102 -12.47 5.13 -16.47
CA GLU A 102 -13.93 5.05 -16.55
C GLU A 102 -14.43 5.74 -17.83
N PRO A 103 -15.04 5.01 -18.77
CA PRO A 103 -15.56 5.61 -19.98
C PRO A 103 -16.75 6.51 -19.64
N LYS A 104 -17.13 7.37 -20.59
CA LYS A 104 -18.39 8.10 -20.54
C LYS A 104 -19.54 7.14 -20.20
N PRO A 105 -20.59 7.61 -19.50
CA PRO A 105 -21.72 6.78 -19.10
C PRO A 105 -22.20 5.90 -20.26
N LEU A 106 -22.03 4.59 -20.11
CA LEU A 106 -22.36 3.63 -21.15
C LEU A 106 -23.87 3.40 -21.15
N PRO A 107 -24.51 3.27 -22.34
CA PRO A 107 -25.91 2.87 -22.41
C PRO A 107 -26.15 1.55 -21.68
N LYS A 108 -27.37 1.29 -21.22
CA LYS A 108 -27.75 -0.06 -20.78
C LYS A 108 -27.95 -0.96 -21.99
N LEU A 109 -27.74 -2.27 -21.86
CA LEU A 109 -27.96 -3.22 -22.97
C LEU A 109 -29.36 -3.10 -23.59
N GLY A 110 -30.40 -2.90 -22.78
CA GLY A 110 -31.78 -2.71 -23.27
C GLY A 110 -32.02 -1.42 -24.07
N ALA A 111 -31.13 -0.42 -23.95
CA ALA A 111 -31.18 0.81 -24.73
C ALA A 111 -30.39 0.73 -26.05
N LEU A 112 -29.59 -0.32 -26.26
CA LEU A 112 -28.78 -0.43 -27.47
C LEU A 112 -29.61 -0.55 -28.75
N GLY A 113 -30.79 -1.17 -28.65
CA GLY A 113 -31.69 -1.36 -29.79
C GLY A 113 -32.25 -0.06 -30.38
N THR A 114 -32.20 1.05 -29.64
CA THR A 114 -32.68 2.37 -30.10
C THR A 114 -31.58 3.25 -30.67
N LEU A 115 -30.32 2.82 -30.59
CA LEU A 115 -29.18 3.57 -31.10
C LEU A 115 -29.10 3.49 -32.62
N SER A 116 -28.64 4.57 -33.26
CA SER A 116 -28.35 4.54 -34.69
C SER A 116 -27.11 3.67 -34.96
N ARG A 117 -26.95 3.23 -36.21
CA ARG A 117 -25.74 2.48 -36.61
C ARG A 117 -24.46 3.26 -36.31
N SER A 118 -24.44 4.57 -36.58
CA SER A 118 -23.30 5.43 -36.30
C SER A 118 -23.00 5.53 -34.79
N ASP A 119 -24.04 5.57 -33.95
CA ASP A 119 -23.87 5.59 -32.49
C ASP A 119 -23.28 4.26 -32.00
N LEU A 120 -23.75 3.12 -32.53
CA LEU A 120 -23.19 1.81 -32.23
C LEU A 120 -21.74 1.68 -32.69
N GLU A 121 -21.37 2.22 -33.85
CA GLU A 121 -19.98 2.23 -34.34
C GLU A 121 -19.07 3.08 -33.46
N ALA A 122 -19.55 4.25 -33.01
CA ALA A 122 -18.83 5.10 -32.07
C ALA A 122 -18.64 4.40 -30.72
N LEU A 123 -19.72 3.87 -30.14
CA LEU A 123 -19.70 3.13 -28.89
C LEU A 123 -18.74 1.93 -28.94
N ARG A 124 -18.73 1.18 -30.06
CA ARG A 124 -17.82 0.06 -30.25
C ARG A 124 -16.35 0.49 -30.20
N ARG A 125 -15.99 1.60 -30.86
CA ARG A 125 -14.62 2.14 -30.84
C ARG A 125 -14.22 2.56 -29.43
N ASP A 126 -15.10 3.29 -28.74
CA ASP A 126 -14.85 3.76 -27.38
C ASP A 126 -14.65 2.59 -26.41
N LEU A 127 -15.49 1.55 -26.49
CA LEU A 127 -15.35 0.33 -25.68
C LEU A 127 -14.05 -0.42 -25.98
N LYS A 128 -13.66 -0.51 -27.25
CA LYS A 128 -12.41 -1.17 -27.64
C LYS A 128 -11.18 -0.43 -27.09
N SER A 129 -11.18 0.90 -27.16
CA SER A 129 -10.13 1.72 -26.56
C SER A 129 -10.09 1.54 -25.05
N ALA A 130 -11.25 1.65 -24.36
CA ALA A 130 -11.33 1.47 -22.91
C ALA A 130 -10.83 0.09 -22.44
N ALA A 131 -11.14 -0.98 -23.17
CA ALA A 131 -10.63 -2.31 -22.90
C ALA A 131 -9.09 -2.39 -23.01
N SER A 132 -8.53 -1.81 -24.06
CA SER A 132 -7.08 -1.77 -24.29
C SER A 132 -6.37 -0.94 -23.23
N ASP A 133 -6.91 0.23 -22.90
CA ASP A 133 -6.35 1.13 -21.90
C ASP A 133 -6.32 0.44 -20.53
N ALA A 134 -7.44 -0.18 -20.12
CA ALA A 134 -7.52 -0.93 -18.87
C ALA A 134 -6.52 -2.09 -18.80
N ALA A 135 -6.31 -2.83 -19.88
CA ALA A 135 -5.34 -3.92 -19.93
C ALA A 135 -3.87 -3.45 -19.88
N SER A 136 -3.59 -2.21 -20.31
CA SER A 136 -2.22 -1.71 -20.49
C SER A 136 -1.63 -0.96 -19.28
N VAL A 137 -2.47 -0.57 -18.32
CA VAL A 137 -2.10 0.39 -17.27
C VAL A 137 -1.47 -0.26 -16.03
N ALA A 138 -1.62 -1.57 -15.82
CA ALA A 138 -1.07 -2.26 -14.64
C ALA A 138 0.45 -2.07 -14.42
N PRO A 139 1.32 -2.10 -15.44
CA PRO A 139 2.75 -1.84 -15.26
C PRO A 139 3.07 -0.44 -14.74
N ARG A 140 2.30 0.57 -15.17
CA ARG A 140 2.46 1.96 -14.72
C ARG A 140 2.14 2.07 -13.22
N TYR A 141 1.12 1.38 -12.76
CA TYR A 141 0.78 1.32 -11.33
C TYR A 141 1.88 0.64 -10.50
N ALA A 142 2.40 -0.50 -10.95
CA ALA A 142 3.49 -1.19 -10.27
C ALA A 142 4.77 -0.33 -10.18
N ALA A 143 5.10 0.40 -11.24
CA ALA A 143 6.24 1.34 -11.24
C ALA A 143 6.03 2.49 -10.24
N GLN A 144 4.80 3.02 -10.13
CA GLN A 144 4.47 4.05 -9.15
C GLN A 144 4.64 3.54 -7.72
N ILE A 145 4.13 2.34 -7.41
CA ILE A 145 4.28 1.75 -6.08
C ILE A 145 5.75 1.58 -5.70
N LYS A 146 6.59 1.12 -6.64
CA LYS A 146 8.03 1.01 -6.40
C LYS A 146 8.65 2.37 -6.05
N ALA A 147 8.27 3.44 -6.76
CA ALA A 147 8.77 4.78 -6.44
C ALA A 147 8.32 5.25 -5.04
N THR A 148 7.08 4.95 -4.65
CA THR A 148 6.59 5.23 -3.28
C THR A 148 7.37 4.44 -2.25
N ARG A 149 7.64 3.16 -2.50
CA ARG A 149 8.44 2.27 -1.64
C ARG A 149 9.84 2.85 -1.38
N ASP A 150 10.51 3.29 -2.43
CA ASP A 150 11.86 3.88 -2.33
C ASP A 150 11.86 5.18 -1.50
N GLN A 151 10.80 5.99 -1.63
CA GLN A 151 10.63 7.20 -0.82
C GLN A 151 10.34 6.88 0.65
N VAL A 152 9.49 5.89 0.93
CA VAL A 152 9.18 5.44 2.29
C VAL A 152 10.42 4.88 2.98
N GLU A 153 11.25 4.10 2.28
CA GLU A 153 12.49 3.59 2.87
C GLU A 153 13.43 4.74 3.27
N LYS A 154 13.58 5.75 2.42
CA LYS A 154 14.39 6.93 2.69
C LYS A 154 13.89 7.68 3.94
N ASP A 155 12.58 7.89 4.03
CA ASP A 155 11.96 8.58 5.16
C ASP A 155 12.07 7.74 6.44
N ALA A 156 11.87 6.42 6.36
CA ALA A 156 12.01 5.50 7.47
C ALA A 156 13.44 5.47 8.03
N ARG A 157 14.46 5.43 7.15
CA ARG A 157 15.88 5.51 7.55
C ARG A 157 16.21 6.82 8.27
N SER A 158 15.56 7.93 7.88
CA SER A 158 15.76 9.23 8.54
C SER A 158 15.27 9.29 9.99
N LEU A 159 14.36 8.38 10.38
CA LEU A 159 13.85 8.30 11.75
C LEU A 159 14.90 7.74 12.74
N GLY A 160 15.94 7.07 12.24
CA GLY A 160 16.98 6.46 13.09
C GLY A 160 16.38 5.45 14.09
N VAL A 161 15.44 4.63 13.62
CA VAL A 161 14.97 3.42 14.28
C VAL A 161 16.01 2.31 14.14
N GLY A 162 16.05 1.34 15.07
CA GLY A 162 16.98 0.22 14.97
C GLY A 162 16.74 -0.63 13.70
N ASP A 163 17.82 -1.19 13.15
CA ASP A 163 17.78 -1.90 11.86
C ASP A 163 16.80 -3.08 11.83
N ASP A 164 16.64 -3.82 12.93
CA ASP A 164 15.66 -4.92 13.02
C ASP A 164 14.22 -4.43 12.80
N TRP A 165 13.86 -3.32 13.47
CA TRP A 165 12.53 -2.72 13.37
C TRP A 165 12.29 -2.15 11.97
N LEU A 166 13.29 -1.47 11.41
CA LEU A 166 13.23 -0.97 10.05
C LEU A 166 13.03 -2.11 9.05
N SER A 167 13.83 -3.18 9.14
CA SER A 167 13.73 -4.33 8.25
C SER A 167 12.37 -5.02 8.36
N GLY A 168 11.85 -5.21 9.57
CA GLY A 168 10.54 -5.83 9.79
C GLY A 168 9.39 -5.00 9.21
N VAL A 169 9.39 -3.68 9.42
CA VAL A 169 8.37 -2.80 8.84
C VAL A 169 8.49 -2.73 7.31
N MET A 170 9.70 -2.65 6.75
CA MET A 170 9.87 -2.63 5.29
C MET A 170 9.37 -3.94 4.65
N ALA A 171 9.58 -5.10 5.28
CA ALA A 171 9.02 -6.36 4.80
C ALA A 171 7.48 -6.36 4.81
N MET A 172 6.87 -5.82 5.88
CA MET A 172 5.41 -5.64 5.94
C MET A 172 4.88 -4.74 4.83
N ILE A 173 5.59 -3.64 4.53
CA ILE A 173 5.26 -2.72 3.43
C ILE A 173 5.39 -3.42 2.08
N ASP A 174 6.48 -4.16 1.84
CA ASP A 174 6.69 -4.89 0.59
C ASP A 174 5.56 -5.92 0.33
N GLU A 175 5.12 -6.64 1.36
CA GLU A 175 3.97 -7.54 1.27
C GLU A 175 2.65 -6.80 0.99
N GLN A 176 2.46 -5.65 1.64
CA GLN A 176 1.30 -4.79 1.41
C GLN A 176 1.25 -4.28 -0.04
N HIS A 177 2.41 -3.84 -0.56
CA HIS A 177 2.56 -3.37 -1.93
C HIS A 177 2.21 -4.48 -2.93
N ALA A 178 2.72 -5.68 -2.71
CA ALA A 178 2.38 -6.84 -3.54
C ALA A 178 0.87 -7.13 -3.54
N ALA A 179 0.21 -7.06 -2.38
CA ALA A 179 -1.24 -7.26 -2.27
C ALA A 179 -2.04 -6.19 -3.04
N TRP A 180 -1.65 -4.91 -2.92
CA TRP A 180 -2.28 -3.81 -3.68
C TRP A 180 -2.07 -3.95 -5.19
N ILE A 181 -0.84 -4.25 -5.64
CA ILE A 181 -0.55 -4.50 -7.06
C ILE A 181 -1.43 -5.63 -7.60
N ALA A 182 -1.52 -6.74 -6.87
CA ALA A 182 -2.33 -7.88 -7.28
C ALA A 182 -3.83 -7.54 -7.35
N LEU A 183 -4.35 -6.83 -6.34
CA LEU A 183 -5.74 -6.42 -6.29
C LEU A 183 -6.09 -5.46 -7.43
N THR A 184 -5.31 -4.39 -7.61
CA THR A 184 -5.54 -3.42 -8.68
C THR A 184 -5.41 -4.07 -10.06
N SER A 185 -4.47 -5.01 -10.25
CA SER A 185 -4.36 -5.78 -11.48
C SER A 185 -5.62 -6.59 -11.78
N LYS A 186 -6.22 -7.24 -10.77
CA LYS A 186 -7.51 -7.95 -10.92
C LYS A 186 -8.65 -6.98 -11.26
N MET A 187 -8.70 -5.79 -10.64
CA MET A 187 -9.72 -4.78 -10.93
C MET A 187 -9.62 -4.27 -12.37
N LEU A 188 -8.39 -4.00 -12.84
CA LEU A 188 -8.12 -3.59 -14.21
C LEU A 188 -8.52 -4.68 -15.21
N ALA A 189 -8.18 -5.94 -14.93
CA ALA A 189 -8.56 -7.07 -15.77
C ALA A 189 -10.08 -7.23 -15.85
N ALA A 190 -10.79 -7.19 -14.71
CA ALA A 190 -12.25 -7.28 -14.68
C ALA A 190 -12.92 -6.14 -15.49
N ARG A 191 -12.37 -4.92 -15.46
CA ARG A 191 -12.84 -3.82 -16.31
C ARG A 191 -12.57 -4.04 -17.79
N ALA A 192 -11.37 -4.53 -18.14
CA ALA A 192 -11.04 -4.87 -19.52
C ALA A 192 -11.99 -5.96 -20.06
N ASP A 193 -12.32 -6.97 -19.25
CA ASP A 193 -13.29 -8.01 -19.57
C ASP A 193 -14.70 -7.45 -19.74
N TYR A 194 -15.13 -6.55 -18.86
CA TYR A 194 -16.42 -5.87 -18.95
C TYR A 194 -16.55 -5.09 -20.28
N TYR A 195 -15.57 -4.24 -20.60
CA TYR A 195 -15.59 -3.46 -21.84
C TYR A 195 -15.49 -4.36 -23.08
N SER A 196 -14.69 -5.42 -23.03
CA SER A 196 -14.57 -6.39 -24.13
C SER A 196 -15.85 -7.18 -24.36
N ALA A 197 -16.56 -7.58 -23.29
CA ALA A 197 -17.84 -8.27 -23.40
C ALA A 197 -18.93 -7.34 -23.94
N TYR A 198 -18.95 -6.09 -23.50
CA TYR A 198 -19.83 -5.07 -24.05
C TYR A 198 -19.52 -4.83 -25.55
N GLU A 199 -18.25 -4.64 -25.91
CA GLU A 199 -17.84 -4.47 -27.32
C GLU A 199 -18.39 -5.60 -28.20
N LYS A 200 -18.35 -6.85 -27.73
CA LYS A 200 -18.92 -8.01 -28.44
C LYS A 200 -20.44 -7.91 -28.61
N CYS A 201 -21.18 -7.47 -27.60
CA CYS A 201 -22.62 -7.19 -27.72
C CYS A 201 -22.90 -6.15 -28.83
N VAL A 202 -22.16 -5.04 -28.82
CA VAL A 202 -22.32 -3.96 -29.82
C VAL A 202 -21.91 -4.43 -31.22
N ALA A 203 -20.83 -5.20 -31.33
CA ALA A 203 -20.36 -5.76 -32.59
C ALA A 203 -21.41 -6.70 -33.22
N LEU A 204 -22.11 -7.50 -32.42
CA LEU A 204 -23.21 -8.34 -32.87
C LEU A 204 -24.40 -7.49 -33.36
N LEU A 205 -24.75 -6.41 -32.66
CA LEU A 205 -25.81 -5.50 -33.10
C LEU A 205 -25.46 -4.78 -34.41
N LEU A 206 -24.21 -4.36 -34.57
CA LEU A 206 -23.74 -3.76 -35.83
C LEU A 206 -23.81 -4.74 -37.00
N ARG A 207 -23.45 -6.01 -36.76
CA ARG A 207 -23.51 -7.06 -37.79
C ARG A 207 -24.94 -7.32 -38.25
N GLU A 208 -25.88 -7.32 -37.31
CA GLU A 208 -27.30 -7.63 -37.56
C GLU A 208 -28.14 -6.35 -37.70
N PHE A 209 -27.51 -5.21 -37.97
CA PHE A 209 -28.20 -3.93 -37.96
C PHE A 209 -29.31 -3.90 -39.01
N GLY A 210 -30.54 -3.55 -38.57
CA GLY A 210 -31.74 -3.58 -39.41
C GLY A 210 -32.37 -4.97 -39.58
N ILE A 211 -31.75 -6.02 -39.05
CA ILE A 211 -32.24 -7.40 -39.10
C ILE A 211 -32.90 -7.79 -37.77
N TYR A 212 -32.30 -7.41 -36.64
CA TYR A 212 -32.90 -7.65 -35.32
C TYR A 212 -34.13 -6.74 -35.10
N LYS A 213 -35.04 -7.20 -34.26
CA LYS A 213 -36.19 -6.41 -33.79
C LYS A 213 -36.02 -6.05 -32.32
N VAL A 214 -36.63 -4.95 -31.90
CA VAL A 214 -36.76 -4.62 -30.47
C VAL A 214 -38.21 -4.85 -30.07
N THR A 215 -38.45 -5.72 -29.10
CA THR A 215 -39.80 -6.04 -28.60
C THR A 215 -39.79 -5.98 -27.09
N ASN A 216 -40.63 -5.12 -26.49
CA ASN A 216 -40.65 -4.87 -25.04
C ASN A 216 -39.27 -4.55 -24.44
N GLY A 217 -38.42 -3.83 -25.18
CA GLY A 217 -37.05 -3.49 -24.76
C GLY A 217 -36.04 -4.64 -24.86
N GLN A 218 -36.43 -5.80 -25.41
CA GLN A 218 -35.54 -6.93 -25.67
C GLN A 218 -35.15 -6.99 -27.15
N LEU A 219 -33.92 -7.40 -27.40
CA LEU A 219 -33.38 -7.62 -28.74
C LEU A 219 -33.76 -9.03 -29.21
N VAL A 220 -34.49 -9.11 -30.31
CA VAL A 220 -34.95 -10.35 -30.93
C VAL A 220 -34.18 -10.53 -32.24
N PHE A 221 -33.28 -11.51 -32.25
CA PHE A 221 -32.52 -11.89 -33.44
C PHE A 221 -33.26 -12.98 -34.22
N PRO A 222 -33.24 -12.97 -35.57
CA PRO A 222 -33.88 -14.02 -36.36
C PRO A 222 -33.12 -15.35 -36.33
N PHE A 223 -31.82 -15.32 -36.01
CA PHE A 223 -30.97 -16.50 -35.93
C PHE A 223 -30.64 -16.82 -34.47
N GLN A 224 -30.92 -18.06 -34.05
CA GLN A 224 -30.64 -18.53 -32.69
C GLN A 224 -29.14 -18.43 -32.35
N SER A 225 -28.26 -18.75 -33.29
CA SER A 225 -26.81 -18.67 -33.09
C SER A 225 -26.32 -17.25 -32.74
N THR A 226 -26.93 -16.23 -33.31
CA THR A 226 -26.67 -14.82 -32.97
C THR A 226 -27.22 -14.50 -31.59
N ALA A 227 -28.45 -14.91 -31.28
CA ALA A 227 -29.06 -14.72 -29.96
C ALA A 227 -28.19 -15.36 -28.86
N ASP A 228 -27.74 -16.60 -29.05
CA ASP A 228 -26.87 -17.32 -28.10
C ASP A 228 -25.53 -16.61 -27.93
N SER A 229 -24.95 -16.09 -29.01
CA SER A 229 -23.69 -15.33 -28.96
C SER A 229 -23.85 -14.02 -28.21
N TYR A 230 -24.96 -13.32 -28.42
CA TYR A 230 -25.29 -12.08 -27.72
C TYR A 230 -25.50 -12.35 -26.23
N ASN A 231 -26.27 -13.39 -25.89
CA ASN A 231 -26.53 -13.78 -24.51
C ASN A 231 -25.24 -14.17 -23.79
N ARG A 232 -24.34 -14.94 -24.42
CA ARG A 232 -23.02 -15.26 -23.83
C ARG A 232 -22.19 -14.01 -23.56
N ALA A 233 -22.17 -13.05 -24.48
CA ALA A 233 -21.46 -11.79 -24.29
C ALA A 233 -22.09 -10.94 -23.17
N ALA A 234 -23.41 -10.86 -23.12
CA ALA A 234 -24.14 -10.16 -22.06
C ALA A 234 -23.89 -10.80 -20.68
N THR A 235 -23.92 -12.14 -20.57
CA THR A 235 -23.59 -12.86 -19.34
C THR A 235 -22.16 -12.61 -18.89
N ALA A 236 -21.19 -12.64 -19.82
CA ALA A 236 -19.80 -12.32 -19.51
C ALA A 236 -19.64 -10.88 -19.00
N MET A 237 -20.37 -9.93 -19.59
CA MET A 237 -20.40 -8.53 -19.15
C MET A 237 -20.94 -8.41 -17.72
N THR A 238 -22.04 -9.08 -17.40
CA THR A 238 -22.60 -9.10 -16.05
C THR A 238 -21.65 -9.72 -15.05
N ALA A 239 -21.03 -10.87 -15.37
CA ALA A 239 -20.07 -11.53 -14.50
C ALA A 239 -18.84 -10.65 -14.21
N ALA A 240 -18.35 -9.93 -15.22
CA ALA A 240 -17.24 -8.99 -15.03
C ALA A 240 -17.61 -7.78 -14.15
N ALA A 241 -18.86 -7.29 -14.25
CA ALA A 241 -19.38 -6.24 -13.38
C ALA A 241 -19.52 -6.73 -11.92
N GLU A 242 -20.05 -7.93 -11.71
CA GLU A 242 -20.13 -8.58 -10.40
C GLU A 242 -18.74 -8.76 -9.79
N ARG A 243 -17.78 -9.24 -10.58
CA ARG A 243 -16.39 -9.39 -10.13
C ARG A 243 -15.77 -8.07 -9.69
N THR A 244 -16.11 -6.96 -10.35
CA THR A 244 -15.65 -5.62 -9.94
C THR A 244 -16.18 -5.25 -8.54
N SER A 245 -17.46 -5.55 -8.26
CA SER A 245 -18.08 -5.33 -6.95
C SER A 245 -17.43 -6.18 -5.85
N GLU A 246 -17.13 -7.45 -6.14
CA GLU A 246 -16.40 -8.34 -5.21
C GLU A 246 -15.01 -7.78 -4.87
N LEU A 247 -14.29 -7.31 -5.89
CA LEU A 247 -12.96 -6.73 -5.74
C LEU A 247 -12.97 -5.42 -4.93
N ASP A 248 -14.03 -4.62 -5.04
CA ASP A 248 -14.25 -3.47 -4.16
C ASP A 248 -14.47 -3.88 -2.70
N GLY A 249 -15.06 -5.07 -2.47
CA GLY A 249 -15.11 -5.72 -1.16
C GLY A 249 -13.71 -6.10 -0.65
N GLU A 250 -12.95 -6.84 -1.46
CA GLU A 250 -11.55 -7.23 -1.15
C GLU A 250 -10.68 -6.02 -0.79
N ARG A 251 -10.89 -4.90 -1.49
CA ARG A 251 -10.21 -3.62 -1.23
C ARG A 251 -10.44 -3.06 0.15
N LYS A 252 -11.70 -3.05 0.62
CA LYS A 252 -12.05 -2.57 1.96
C LYS A 252 -11.41 -3.46 3.03
N THR A 253 -11.42 -4.78 2.82
CA THR A 253 -10.76 -5.74 3.71
C THR A 253 -9.25 -5.52 3.75
N LEU A 254 -8.61 -5.25 2.60
CA LEU A 254 -7.17 -5.03 2.53
C LEU A 254 -6.72 -3.81 3.35
N ARG A 255 -7.49 -2.72 3.34
CA ARG A 255 -7.22 -1.54 4.19
C ARG A 255 -7.29 -1.88 5.69
N GLN A 256 -8.27 -2.66 6.10
CA GLN A 256 -8.41 -3.05 7.52
C GLN A 256 -7.30 -4.01 7.96
N PHE A 257 -6.92 -4.96 7.09
CA PHE A 257 -5.86 -5.92 7.35
C PHE A 257 -4.51 -5.24 7.67
N GLN A 258 -4.21 -4.12 7.01
CA GLN A 258 -2.97 -3.37 7.22
C GLN A 258 -2.87 -2.79 8.64
N LEU A 259 -3.95 -2.18 9.14
CA LEU A 259 -4.00 -1.68 10.50
C LEU A 259 -3.86 -2.81 11.53
N SER A 260 -4.58 -3.92 11.32
CA SER A 260 -4.47 -5.10 12.19
C SER A 260 -3.05 -5.67 12.22
N ARG A 261 -2.36 -5.69 11.08
CA ARG A 261 -0.99 -6.20 10.97
C ARG A 261 0.01 -5.29 11.68
N ALA A 262 -0.13 -3.97 11.56
CA ALA A 262 0.68 -3.03 12.31
C ALA A 262 0.51 -3.21 13.83
N LYS A 263 -0.72 -3.46 14.30
CA LYS A 263 -0.99 -3.75 15.72
C LYS A 263 -0.35 -5.06 16.20
N ALA A 264 -0.39 -6.11 15.38
CA ALA A 264 0.21 -7.40 15.72
C ALA A 264 1.74 -7.30 15.83
N PHE A 265 2.38 -6.61 14.89
CA PHE A 265 3.83 -6.47 14.83
C PHE A 265 4.44 -5.69 16.02
N VAL A 266 3.66 -4.83 16.70
CA VAL A 266 4.08 -4.17 17.95
C VAL A 266 3.62 -4.96 19.20
N GLY A 267 2.75 -5.94 19.00
CA GLY A 267 2.22 -6.80 20.06
C GLY A 267 3.06 -8.04 20.34
N ASP A 268 3.82 -8.50 19.35
CA ASP A 268 4.84 -9.55 19.41
C ASP A 268 6.16 -9.03 20.01
#